data_AF-A0A3B8N7F7-F1
#
_entry.id   AF-A0A3B8N7F7-F1
#
_cell.length_a   1.000
_cell.length_b   1.000
_cell.length_c   1.000
_cell.angle_alpha   90.00
_cell.angle_beta   90.00
_cell.angle_gamma   90.00
#
_symmetry.space_group_name_H-M   'P 1'
#
loop_
_entity.id
_entity.type
_entity.pdbx_description
1 polymer ?
#
loop_
_entity_poly.entity_id
_entity_poly.type
_entity_poly.pdbx_seq_one_letter_code
_entity_poly.pdbx_strand_id
1 'polypeptide(L)' 'MIIDYDKLMKRIPHKYAIPIAAAKRAEDLEDFGRPKLDPAMVRAAGDKITVALKELEEGYIRIKNEEMLKILIPKVK' A
#
# COMPACT_ATOMS: atom_id res chain seq x y z
N MET A 1 3.59 14.70 -4.19
CA MET A 1 4.21 13.45 -3.70
C MET A 1 4.29 12.47 -4.87
N ILE A 2 5.42 11.77 -5.06
CA ILE A 2 5.58 10.77 -6.13
C ILE A 2 5.67 9.38 -5.47
N ILE A 3 4.92 8.41 -6.00
CA ILE A 3 4.90 7.03 -5.50
C ILE A 3 5.75 6.16 -6.43
N ASP A 4 6.71 5.43 -5.87
CA ASP A 4 7.52 4.46 -6.61
C ASP A 4 6.78 3.10 -6.66
N TYR A 5 6.08 2.87 -7.77
CA TYR A 5 5.33 1.64 -7.98
C TYR A 5 6.23 0.43 -8.24
N ASP A 6 7.42 0.62 -8.81
CA ASP A 6 8.38 -0.46 -9.05
C ASP A 6 8.92 -1.00 -7.73
N LYS A 7 9.19 -0.13 -6.77
CA LYS A 7 9.57 -0.50 -5.41
C LYS A 7 8.45 -1.28 -4.70
N LEU A 8 7.20 -0.86 -4.86
CA LEU A 8 6.04 -1.59 -4.35
C LEU A 8 5.92 -2.99 -4.96
N MET A 9 6.07 -3.12 -6.29
CA MET A 9 5.98 -4.40 -6.99
C MET A 9 7.11 -5.37 -6.64
N LYS A 10 8.33 -4.86 -6.43
CA LYS A 10 9.46 -5.70 -5.95
C LYS A 10 9.19 -6.30 -4.57
N ARG A 11 8.47 -5.58 -3.72
CA ARG A 11 8.14 -6.01 -2.36
C ARG A 11 6.87 -6.85 -2.28
N ILE A 12 5.86 -6.49 -3.07
CA ILE A 12 4.54 -7.13 -3.14
C ILE A 12 4.40 -7.69 -4.56
N PRO A 13 4.76 -8.96 -4.80
CA PRO A 13 4.77 -9.56 -6.15
C PRO A 13 3.36 -9.86 -6.71
N HIS A 14 2.33 -9.21 -6.17
CA HIS A 14 0.94 -9.38 -6.53
C HIS A 14 0.37 -8.03 -6.95
N LYS A 15 0.44 -7.73 -8.25
CA LYS A 15 0.05 -6.43 -8.82
C LYS A 15 -1.36 -5.95 -8.44
N TYR A 16 -2.30 -6.88 -8.25
CA TYR A 16 -3.68 -6.56 -7.87
C TYR A 16 -3.88 -6.41 -6.36
N ALA A 17 -2.98 -6.96 -5.55
CA ALA A 17 -3.08 -6.83 -4.10
C ALA A 17 -2.75 -5.40 -3.65
N ILE A 18 -1.87 -4.70 -4.36
CA ILE A 18 -1.49 -3.30 -4.09
C ILE A 18 -2.70 -2.35 -4.11
N PRO A 19 -3.49 -2.23 -5.21
CA PRO A 19 -4.62 -1.33 -5.24
C PRO A 19 -5.73 -1.72 -4.26
N ILE A 20 -5.95 -3.03 -4.03
CA ILE A 20 -6.95 -3.50 -3.05
C ILE A 20 -6.55 -3.07 -1.63
N ALA A 21 -5.27 -3.26 -1.26
CA ALA A 21 -4.77 -2.87 0.04
C ALA A 21 -4.79 -1.36 0.23
N ALA A 22 -4.44 -0.60 -0.81
CA ALA A 22 -4.47 0.86 -0.78
C ALA A 22 -5.91 1.39 -0.63
N ALA A 23 -6.87 0.83 -1.37
CA ALA A 23 -8.28 1.22 -1.29
C ALA A 23 -8.86 0.95 0.11
N LYS A 24 -8.69 -0.26 0.62
CA LYS A 24 -9.14 -0.62 1.97
C LYS A 24 -8.53 0.28 3.04
N ARG A 25 -7.26 0.63 2.90
CA ARG A 25 -6.60 1.55 3.82
C ARG A 25 -7.12 2.98 3.69
N ALA A 26 -7.42 3.43 2.47
CA ALA A 26 -7.99 4.75 2.26
C ALA A 26 -9.39 4.86 2.87
N GLU A 27 -10.21 3.81 2.79
CA GLU A 27 -11.49 3.69 3.52
C GLU A 27 -11.30 3.83 5.03
N ASP A 28 -10.34 3.09 5.61
CA ASP A 28 -10.02 3.22 7.04
C ASP A 28 -9.66 4.68 7.41
N LEU A 29 -8.92 5.40 6.54
CA LEU A 29 -8.56 6.81 6.75
C LEU A 29 -9.77 7.75 6.61
N GLU A 30 -10.86 7.34 5.94
CA GLU A 30 -12.14 8.04 5.96
C GLU A 30 -12.88 7.84 7.27
N ASP A 31 -12.91 6.59 7.76
CA ASP A 31 -13.58 6.16 8.98
C ASP A 31 -12.78 6.47 10.25
N PHE A 32 -12.12 7.63 10.32
CA PHE A 32 -11.31 8.11 11.44
C PHE A 32 -9.96 7.41 11.66
N GLY A 33 -9.49 6.63 10.70
CA GLY A 33 -8.16 6.02 10.72
C GLY A 33 -7.06 7.07 10.76
N ARG A 34 -6.09 6.88 11.66
CA ARG A 34 -4.93 7.77 11.75
C ARG A 34 -3.87 7.36 10.72
N PRO A 35 -3.36 8.31 9.91
CA PRO A 35 -2.22 8.06 9.06
C PRO A 35 -0.97 7.81 9.92
N LYS A 36 -0.12 6.90 9.45
CA LYS A 36 1.17 6.53 10.06
C LYS A 36 2.35 7.29 9.44
N LEU A 37 2.09 8.16 8.47
CA LEU A 37 3.08 9.03 7.85
C LEU A 37 3.23 10.34 8.61
N ASP A 38 4.36 11.01 8.39
CA ASP A 38 4.58 12.34 8.94
C ASP A 38 3.51 13.34 8.48
N PRO A 39 3.05 14.25 9.36
CA PRO A 39 2.02 15.23 9.03
C PRO A 39 2.36 16.10 7.81
N ALA A 40 3.65 16.37 7.57
CA ALA A 40 4.10 17.10 6.39
C ALA A 40 3.88 16.31 5.09
N MET A 41 4.10 15.00 5.11
CA MET A 41 3.84 14.12 3.96
C MET A 41 2.34 13.94 3.71
N VAL A 42 1.54 13.84 4.78
CA VAL A 42 0.07 13.77 4.66
C VAL A 42 -0.49 15.05 4.05
N ARG A 43 0.02 16.23 4.44
CA ARG A 43 -0.37 17.51 3.82
C ARG A 43 0.08 17.64 2.37
N ALA A 44 1.22 17.03 2.01
CA ALA A 44 1.70 16.98 0.64
C ALA A 44 0.97 15.92 -0.23
N ALA A 45 0.18 15.05 0.40
CA ALA A 45 -0.73 14.14 -0.27
C ALA A 45 -2.03 14.89 -0.57
N GLY A 46 -2.49 14.85 -1.82
CA GLY A 46 -3.75 15.48 -2.22
C GLY A 46 -4.99 14.68 -1.81
N ASP A 47 -4.81 13.39 -1.51
CA ASP A 47 -5.87 12.42 -1.35
C ASP A 47 -5.42 11.24 -0.46
N LYS A 48 -6.40 10.52 0.09
CA LYS A 48 -6.16 9.41 1.02
C LYS A 48 -5.58 8.17 0.35
N ILE A 49 -5.80 7.98 -0.96
CA ILE A 49 -5.20 6.86 -1.70
C ILE A 49 -3.69 7.07 -1.80
N THR A 50 -3.25 8.30 -2.11
CA THR A 50 -1.82 8.60 -2.16
C THR A 50 -1.15 8.45 -0.78
N VAL A 51 -1.85 8.78 0.32
CA VAL A 51 -1.39 8.49 1.69
C VAL A 51 -1.24 6.97 1.90
N ALA A 52 -2.25 6.18 1.56
CA ALA A 52 -2.25 4.73 1.74
C ALA A 52 -1.16 4.04 0.91
N LEU A 53 -0.97 4.45 -0.34
CA LEU A 53 0.09 3.93 -1.21
C LEU A 53 1.49 4.26 -0.66
N LYS A 54 1.67 5.46 -0.10
CA LYS A 54 2.94 5.83 0.51
C LYS A 54 3.19 5.07 1.82
N GLU A 55 2.16 4.81 2.62
CA GLU A 55 2.27 3.94 3.79
C GLU A 55 2.66 2.50 3.41
N LEU A 56 2.14 1.97 2.30
CA LEU A 56 2.53 0.66 1.75
C LEU A 56 3.99 0.68 1.28
N GLU A 57 4.40 1.74 0.58
CA GLU A 57 5.74 1.88 0.01
C GLU A 57 6.82 1.88 1.11
N GLU A 58 6.61 2.70 2.15
CA GLU A 58 7.50 2.81 3.31
C GLU A 58 7.37 1.59 4.24
N GLY A 59 6.29 0.82 4.13
CA GLY A 59 6.08 -0.42 4.88
C GLY A 59 5.46 -0.29 6.25
N TYR A 60 4.85 0.85 6.55
CA TYR A 60 4.06 1.06 7.76
C TYR A 60 2.80 0.20 7.81
N ILE A 61 2.34 -0.26 6.64
CA ILE A 61 1.27 -1.24 6.49
C ILE A 61 1.74 -2.41 5.63
N ARG A 62 1.14 -3.57 5.86
CA ARG A 62 1.41 -4.83 5.16
C ARG A 62 0.09 -5.44 4.73
N ILE A 63 0.10 -6.20 3.64
CA ILE A 63 -1.11 -6.90 3.20
C ILE A 63 -1.31 -8.11 4.12
N LYS A 64 -2.48 -8.21 4.77
CA LYS A 64 -2.84 -9.41 5.54
C LYS A 64 -2.81 -10.64 4.61
N ASN A 65 -2.19 -11.73 5.07
CA ASN A 65 -1.96 -12.96 4.30
C ASN A 65 -0.97 -12.83 3.13
N GLU A 66 -0.01 -11.89 3.21
CA GLU A 66 1.13 -11.81 2.28
C GLU A 66 1.85 -13.17 2.10
N GLU A 67 1.90 -14.00 3.14
CA GLU A 67 2.47 -15.34 3.08
C GLU A 67 1.67 -16.34 2.23
N MET A 68 0.33 -16.30 2.27
CA MET A 68 -0.49 -17.12 1.37
C MET A 68 -0.35 -16.67 -0.08
N LEU A 69 -0.19 -15.37 -0.31
CA LEU A 69 0.00 -14.85 -1.66
C LEU A 69 1.30 -15.36 -2.28
N LYS A 70 2.39 -15.51 -1.50
CA LYS A 70 3.65 -16.13 -1.98
C LYS A 70 3.46 -17.56 -2.51
N ILE A 71 2.49 -18.31 -1.97
CA ILE A 71 2.17 -19.68 -2.43
C ILE A 71 1.56 -19.66 -3.84
N LEU A 72 0.88 -18.57 -4.21
CA LEU A 72 0.19 -18.41 -5.49
C LEU A 72 1.09 -17.88 -6.60
N ILE A 73 2.40 -17.68 -6.37
CA ILE A 73 3.32 -17.29 -7.44
C ILE A 73 3.46 -18.49 -8.40
N PRO A 74 2.95 -18.39 -9.64
CA PRO A 74 3.03 -19.50 -10.56
C PRO A 74 4.50 -19.75 -10.92
N LYS A 75 4.95 -21.01 -10.77
CA LYS A 75 6.23 -21.47 -11.30
C LYS A 75 6.09 -21.64 -12.81
N VAL A 76 6.12 -20.55 -13.55
CA VAL A 76 6.18 -20.61 -15.02
C VAL A 76 7.64 -20.88 -15.38
N LYS A 77 7.89 -22.02 -16.04
CA LYS A 77 9.19 -22.34 -16.66
C LYS A 77 9.30 -21.67 -18.02
#